data_AF-A0A843S217-F1
#
_entry.id   AF-A0A843S217-F1
#
_cell.length_a   1.000
_cell.length_b   1.000
_cell.length_c   1.000
_cell.angle_alpha   90.00
_cell.angle_beta   90.00
_cell.angle_gamma   90.00
#
_symmetry.space_group_name_H-M   'P 1'
#
loop_
_entity.id
_entity.type
_entity.pdbx_description
1 polymer ?
#
loop_
_entity_poly.entity_id
_entity_poly.type
_entity_poly.pdbx_seq_one_letter_code
_entity_poly.pdbx_strand_id
1 'polypeptide(L)'
;MRKTGAVTVFLLVVSLALVTVASAEDDGWLRPKTEDDALIWGRRDGLIFGLPSPGGLRGPRGLIRVGVLGEDGEPELINFIAIEPVVKGAGRRASRMAFSELEMSTLDPRQRGKRLWTDDWAGELTTLPAKPEPIQQLSVRIDVERFTANGAHVFVTARMSSDRPHELELIVHHHDDSAPIEELTVTATMGNYERLRRLWLRDRLVDSRELYAGYTGDGFIDRENYPRDEMLTYGDGDALVLATTNEEEPASVKVSAKPWWTYKSIKLTQYWRVPAWHIQPDLRVKVNGRRVYWNSTDPIPGGPSFENFEVRQRYVPDQVFIFGLTPTSPRDFVPAIPRLASRTQER
;
A
#
# COMPACT_ATOMS: atom_id res chain seq x y z
N MET A 1 13.79 39.72 81.39
CA MET A 1 15.00 39.13 80.76
C MET A 1 14.55 38.13 79.71
N ARG A 2 15.07 38.29 78.49
CA ARG A 2 14.55 37.79 77.21
C ARG A 2 14.53 36.26 77.12
N LYS A 3 13.40 35.69 76.71
CA LYS A 3 13.28 34.31 76.22
C LYS A 3 13.65 34.26 74.74
N THR A 4 14.51 33.32 74.42
CA THR A 4 14.96 32.87 73.10
C THR A 4 13.79 32.37 72.26
N GLY A 5 13.61 32.94 71.06
CA GLY A 5 12.71 32.42 70.03
C GLY A 5 13.55 31.91 68.87
N ALA A 6 13.50 30.61 68.63
CA ALA A 6 14.15 29.95 67.50
C ALA A 6 13.39 30.30 66.20
N VAL A 7 14.12 30.69 65.16
CA VAL A 7 13.59 30.85 63.80
C VAL A 7 13.79 29.53 63.06
N THR A 8 12.69 28.81 62.82
CA THR A 8 12.69 27.62 61.96
C THR A 8 12.56 28.08 60.52
N VAL A 9 13.63 27.92 59.73
CA VAL A 9 13.62 28.12 58.28
C VAL A 9 13.10 26.83 57.64
N PHE A 10 11.91 26.86 57.05
CA PHE A 10 11.42 25.79 56.18
C PHE A 10 12.08 25.92 54.82
N LEU A 11 13.01 25.02 54.49
CA LEU A 11 13.52 24.86 53.13
C LEU A 11 12.46 24.10 52.32
N LEU A 12 11.76 24.81 51.42
CA LEU A 12 10.87 24.18 50.45
C LEU A 12 11.74 23.55 49.34
N VAL A 13 12.01 22.25 49.44
CA VAL A 13 12.63 21.50 48.35
C VAL A 13 11.54 21.22 47.32
N VAL A 14 11.51 22.02 46.26
CA VAL A 14 10.72 21.72 45.07
C VAL A 14 11.46 20.61 44.32
N SER A 15 11.05 19.37 44.56
CA SER A 15 11.49 18.22 43.77
C SER A 15 10.92 18.37 42.36
N LEU A 16 11.73 18.87 41.44
CA LEU A 16 11.47 18.78 40.01
C LEU A 16 11.55 17.30 39.65
N ALA A 17 10.40 16.62 39.59
CA ALA A 17 10.32 15.29 39.02
C ALA A 17 10.63 15.43 37.52
N LEU A 18 11.89 15.19 37.15
CA LEU A 18 12.26 14.87 35.78
C LEU A 18 11.50 13.60 35.42
N VAL A 19 10.39 13.77 34.70
CA VAL A 19 9.81 12.69 33.92
C VAL A 19 10.84 12.41 32.84
N THR A 20 11.71 11.46 33.11
CA THR A 20 12.49 10.80 32.08
C THR A 20 11.47 10.11 31.17
N VAL A 21 11.13 10.77 30.06
CA VAL A 21 10.54 10.08 28.91
C VAL A 21 11.62 9.07 28.52
N ALA A 22 11.42 7.82 28.91
CA ALA A 22 12.24 6.74 28.39
C ALA A 22 12.22 6.90 26.87
N SER A 23 13.40 7.00 26.26
CA SER A 23 13.53 6.87 24.82
C SER A 23 12.81 5.58 24.45
N ALA A 24 11.64 5.69 23.83
CA ALA A 24 10.96 4.55 23.25
C ALA A 24 11.94 3.98 22.22
N GLU A 25 12.66 2.92 22.59
CA GLU A 25 13.29 2.06 21.60
C GLU A 25 12.20 1.71 20.58
N ASP A 26 12.47 1.92 19.28
CA ASP A 26 11.53 1.80 18.17
C ASP A 26 10.58 0.61 18.36
N ASP A 27 9.37 0.89 18.87
CA ASP A 27 8.40 -0.05 19.45
C ASP A 27 7.75 -0.94 18.37
N GLY A 28 8.58 -1.74 17.68
CA GLY A 28 8.19 -2.54 16.51
C GLY A 28 8.34 -1.85 15.16
N TRP A 29 8.87 -0.62 15.11
CA TRP A 29 9.14 0.07 13.83
C TRP A 29 10.40 -0.46 13.14
N LEU A 30 10.30 -0.63 11.83
CA LEU A 30 11.42 -0.86 10.93
C LEU A 30 11.68 0.44 10.18
N ARG A 31 12.91 0.94 10.22
CA ARG A 31 13.35 2.14 9.50
C ARG A 31 14.85 2.01 9.21
N PRO A 32 15.35 2.60 8.11
CA PRO A 32 16.79 2.72 7.89
C PRO A 32 17.41 3.51 9.06
N LYS A 33 18.61 3.13 9.50
CA LYS A 33 19.37 3.79 10.58
C LYS A 33 20.52 4.65 10.04
N THR A 34 20.92 4.39 8.81
CA THR A 34 21.91 5.16 8.06
C THR A 34 21.46 5.33 6.60
N GLU A 35 22.07 6.26 5.87
CA GLU A 35 21.75 6.50 4.46
C GLU A 35 22.12 5.32 3.52
N ASP A 36 23.04 4.46 3.95
CA ASP A 36 23.49 3.28 3.21
C ASP A 36 22.63 2.03 3.47
N ASP A 37 21.74 2.10 4.48
CA ASP A 37 20.86 0.98 4.81
C ASP A 37 19.83 0.75 3.70
N ALA A 38 19.27 -0.47 3.68
CA ALA A 38 18.14 -0.77 2.84
C ALA A 38 16.96 0.17 3.16
N LEU A 39 16.40 0.81 2.13
CA LEU A 39 15.23 1.69 2.24
C LEU A 39 13.96 0.86 2.44
N ILE A 40 13.80 0.36 3.66
CA ILE A 40 12.65 -0.42 4.13
C ILE A 40 12.10 0.23 5.40
N TRP A 41 10.81 0.50 5.38
CA TRP A 41 10.03 1.04 6.49
C TRP A 41 8.87 0.11 6.84
N GLY A 42 8.33 0.25 8.04
CA GLY A 42 7.05 -0.33 8.40
C GLY A 42 7.04 -0.95 9.78
N ARG A 43 6.25 -2.01 9.92
CA ARG A 43 5.90 -2.62 11.21
C ARG A 43 6.35 -4.07 11.27
N ARG A 44 7.02 -4.46 12.36
CA ARG A 44 7.42 -5.87 12.60
C ARG A 44 6.23 -6.82 12.72
N ASP A 45 5.10 -6.29 13.19
CA ASP A 45 3.83 -6.99 13.37
C ASP A 45 2.85 -6.77 12.21
N GLY A 46 3.31 -6.23 11.07
CA GLY A 46 2.42 -5.94 9.96
C GLY A 46 3.11 -5.75 8.62
N LEU A 47 2.61 -4.75 7.88
CA LEU A 47 3.07 -4.43 6.54
C LEU A 47 4.45 -3.75 6.61
N ILE A 48 5.27 -4.06 5.61
CA ILE A 48 6.49 -3.30 5.31
C ILE A 48 6.39 -2.71 3.91
N PHE A 49 7.07 -1.59 3.69
CA PHE A 49 7.21 -0.99 2.37
C PHE A 49 8.63 -0.49 2.14
N GLY A 50 9.00 -0.29 0.88
CA GLY A 50 10.34 0.16 0.56
C GLY A 50 10.50 0.72 -0.85
N LEU A 51 11.67 1.32 -1.08
CA LEU A 51 12.09 1.90 -2.35
C LEU A 51 13.25 1.10 -2.96
N PRO A 52 13.62 1.33 -4.23
CA PRO A 52 14.76 0.62 -4.82
C PRO A 52 16.05 1.04 -4.12
N SER A 53 16.68 0.12 -3.39
CA SER A 53 17.97 0.35 -2.73
C SER A 53 18.82 -0.93 -2.71
N PRO A 54 20.14 -0.83 -2.56
CA PRO A 54 20.98 -1.97 -2.19
C PRO A 54 20.44 -2.65 -0.92
N GLY A 55 20.46 -3.98 -0.88
CA GLY A 55 19.96 -4.77 0.25
C GLY A 55 18.44 -4.73 0.48
N GLY A 56 17.69 -3.90 -0.25
CA GLY A 56 16.25 -3.75 -0.10
C GLY A 56 15.44 -4.84 -0.79
N LEU A 57 14.11 -4.70 -0.72
CA LEU A 57 13.18 -5.54 -1.47
C LEU A 57 13.52 -5.47 -2.97
N ARG A 58 13.54 -6.63 -3.64
CA ARG A 58 13.89 -6.71 -5.07
C ARG A 58 12.70 -6.31 -5.94
N GLY A 59 12.95 -6.02 -7.22
CA GLY A 59 11.90 -5.71 -8.19
C GLY A 59 12.27 -4.60 -9.16
N PRO A 60 11.36 -4.28 -10.11
CA PRO A 60 11.57 -3.20 -11.07
C PRO A 60 11.74 -1.83 -10.38
N ARG A 61 12.30 -0.86 -11.10
CA ARG A 61 12.28 0.55 -10.68
C ARG A 61 10.90 1.17 -10.95
N GLY A 62 10.66 2.37 -10.44
CA GLY A 62 9.39 3.07 -10.65
C GLY A 62 8.26 2.59 -9.74
N LEU A 63 8.55 1.76 -8.74
CA LEU A 63 7.54 1.10 -7.92
C LEU A 63 7.89 1.24 -6.44
N ILE A 64 6.87 1.52 -5.61
CA ILE A 64 6.96 1.28 -4.17
C ILE A 64 6.78 -0.22 -3.97
N ARG A 65 7.59 -0.82 -3.12
CA ARG A 65 7.54 -2.26 -2.82
C ARG A 65 6.78 -2.44 -1.53
N VAL A 66 5.87 -3.41 -1.50
CA VAL A 66 5.10 -3.72 -0.28
C VAL A 66 5.18 -5.21 0.02
N GLY A 67 5.23 -5.52 1.31
CA GLY A 67 5.50 -6.87 1.78
C GLY A 67 5.16 -7.07 3.24
N VAL A 68 5.62 -8.19 3.76
CA VAL A 68 5.56 -8.57 5.18
C VAL A 68 6.93 -9.10 5.62
N LEU A 69 7.13 -9.30 6.92
CA LEU A 69 8.25 -10.12 7.40
C LEU A 69 7.85 -11.60 7.40
N GLY A 70 8.75 -12.46 6.92
CA GLY A 70 8.63 -13.91 7.06
C GLY A 70 8.87 -14.37 8.51
N GLU A 71 8.70 -15.67 8.76
CA GLU A 71 8.92 -16.28 10.09
C GLU A 71 10.37 -16.13 10.58
N ASP A 72 11.34 -16.06 9.65
CA ASP A 72 12.76 -15.81 9.91
C ASP A 72 13.08 -14.33 10.12
N GLY A 73 12.08 -13.45 9.99
CA GLY A 73 12.22 -12.00 10.08
C GLY A 73 12.75 -11.34 8.81
N GLU A 74 12.91 -12.09 7.72
CA GLU A 74 13.37 -11.54 6.45
C GLU A 74 12.22 -10.86 5.68
N PRO A 75 12.48 -9.73 4.99
CA PRO A 75 11.49 -9.07 4.14
C PRO A 75 11.02 -9.94 2.97
N GLU A 76 9.71 -10.19 2.90
CA GLU A 76 9.06 -10.88 1.79
C GLU A 76 8.24 -9.89 0.95
N LEU A 77 8.64 -9.72 -0.31
CA LEU A 77 7.87 -8.92 -1.27
C LEU A 77 6.55 -9.62 -1.59
N ILE A 78 5.43 -8.89 -1.49
CA ILE A 78 4.10 -9.40 -1.83
C ILE A 78 3.51 -8.67 -3.04
N ASN A 79 3.69 -7.35 -3.12
CA ASN A 79 3.16 -6.56 -4.23
C ASN A 79 4.03 -5.32 -4.52
N PHE A 80 3.72 -4.65 -5.61
CA PHE A 80 4.27 -3.35 -5.98
C PHE A 80 3.14 -2.35 -6.10
N ILE A 81 3.40 -1.09 -5.72
CA ILE A 81 2.51 0.03 -5.98
C ILE A 81 3.13 0.92 -7.07
N ALA A 82 2.45 1.01 -8.21
CA ALA A 82 2.78 1.92 -9.30
C ALA A 82 2.07 3.27 -9.11
N ILE A 83 2.66 4.33 -9.68
CA ILE A 83 2.13 5.70 -9.64
C ILE A 83 1.80 6.08 -11.08
N GLU A 84 0.50 6.30 -11.35
CA GLU A 84 -0.04 6.37 -12.71
C GLU A 84 -0.88 7.64 -12.90
N PRO A 85 -0.26 8.81 -13.11
CA PRO A 85 -1.00 10.04 -13.38
C PRO A 85 -1.61 10.02 -14.78
N VAL A 86 -2.83 10.54 -14.86
CA VAL A 86 -3.51 10.93 -16.10
C VAL A 86 -3.69 12.44 -16.07
N VAL A 87 -3.14 13.16 -17.05
CA VAL A 87 -3.27 14.62 -17.14
C VAL A 87 -4.52 15.02 -17.91
N LYS A 88 -5.10 16.19 -17.62
CA LYS A 88 -6.24 16.74 -18.38
C LYS A 88 -5.86 16.98 -19.84
N GLY A 89 -6.81 16.78 -20.75
CA GLY A 89 -6.61 17.07 -22.17
C GLY A 89 -7.53 16.28 -23.09
N ALA A 90 -7.38 16.50 -24.40
CA ALA A 90 -8.12 15.77 -25.42
C ALA A 90 -7.65 14.31 -25.56
N GLY A 91 -8.52 13.47 -26.12
CA GLY A 91 -8.23 12.06 -26.38
C GLY A 91 -8.65 11.11 -25.26
N ARG A 92 -8.23 9.86 -25.38
CA ARG A 92 -8.62 8.79 -24.44
C ARG A 92 -7.77 8.88 -23.17
N ARG A 93 -8.29 8.36 -22.04
CA ARG A 93 -7.52 8.24 -20.78
C ARG A 93 -6.13 7.63 -21.01
N ALA A 94 -6.08 6.51 -21.75
CA ALA A 94 -4.83 5.79 -22.01
C ALA A 94 -3.77 6.63 -22.75
N SER A 95 -4.15 7.58 -23.61
CA SER A 95 -3.18 8.44 -24.31
C SER A 95 -2.65 9.59 -23.44
N ARG A 96 -3.27 9.86 -22.30
CA ARG A 96 -2.88 10.91 -21.34
C ARG A 96 -2.22 10.34 -20.08
N MET A 97 -2.16 9.01 -20.00
CA MET A 97 -1.66 8.28 -18.85
C MET A 97 -0.16 8.07 -18.96
N ALA A 98 0.50 8.14 -17.82
CA ALA A 98 1.89 7.81 -17.64
C ALA A 98 2.04 6.67 -16.62
N PHE A 99 3.18 5.98 -16.66
CA PHE A 99 3.44 4.79 -15.86
C PHE A 99 4.81 4.90 -15.21
N SER A 100 4.85 4.89 -13.87
CA SER A 100 6.11 5.04 -13.14
C SER A 100 7.07 3.89 -13.43
N GLU A 101 6.58 2.67 -13.62
CA GLU A 101 7.39 1.48 -13.91
C GLU A 101 7.91 1.44 -15.36
N LEU A 102 7.14 1.93 -16.33
CA LEU A 102 7.39 1.65 -17.75
C LEU A 102 8.18 2.75 -18.47
N GLU A 103 8.09 4.00 -17.99
CA GLU A 103 8.83 5.10 -18.60
C GLU A 103 10.34 5.00 -18.39
N MET A 104 11.11 5.49 -19.35
CA MET A 104 12.55 5.64 -19.17
C MET A 104 12.85 6.80 -18.23
N SER A 105 13.81 6.59 -17.33
CA SER A 105 14.31 7.64 -16.46
C SER A 105 15.23 8.59 -17.24
N THR A 106 15.02 9.89 -17.00
CA THR A 106 15.86 11.01 -17.39
C THR A 106 16.92 11.34 -16.33
N LEU A 107 16.63 11.10 -15.05
CA LEU A 107 17.60 11.22 -13.96
C LEU A 107 18.61 10.06 -13.94
N ASP A 108 18.21 8.89 -14.43
CA ASP A 108 19.05 7.70 -14.57
C ASP A 108 19.05 7.17 -16.00
N PRO A 109 19.95 7.67 -16.87
CA PRO A 109 19.98 7.29 -18.27
C PRO A 109 20.06 5.77 -18.49
N ARG A 110 19.24 5.27 -19.42
CA ARG A 110 19.10 3.84 -19.80
C ARG A 110 18.43 2.95 -18.76
N GLN A 111 17.94 3.51 -17.65
CA GLN A 111 17.13 2.76 -16.68
C GLN A 111 15.65 2.90 -17.03
N ARG A 112 14.95 1.78 -17.14
CA ARG A 112 13.48 1.75 -17.21
C ARG A 112 12.92 1.85 -15.78
N GLY A 113 11.86 2.63 -15.62
CA GLY A 113 11.21 2.97 -14.36
C GLY A 113 11.73 4.29 -13.82
N LYS A 114 10.82 5.23 -13.56
CA LYS A 114 11.07 6.54 -12.95
C LYS A 114 11.82 6.37 -11.62
N ARG A 115 12.74 7.30 -11.31
CA ARG A 115 13.38 7.33 -9.99
C ARG A 115 12.33 7.70 -8.94
N LEU A 116 12.27 6.90 -7.87
CA LEU A 116 11.57 7.22 -6.64
C LEU A 116 12.64 7.37 -5.56
N TRP A 117 12.59 8.42 -4.76
CA TRP A 117 13.58 8.67 -3.70
C TRP A 117 12.93 9.40 -2.51
N THR A 118 13.67 9.45 -1.40
CA THR A 118 13.37 10.28 -0.23
C THR A 118 14.66 10.99 0.17
N ASP A 119 14.55 12.23 0.62
CA ASP A 119 15.67 12.97 1.22
C ASP A 119 15.78 12.69 2.73
N ASP A 120 14.69 12.22 3.35
CA ASP A 120 14.66 11.74 4.73
C ASP A 120 14.60 10.21 4.73
N TRP A 121 15.76 9.57 4.82
CA TRP A 121 15.89 8.12 4.78
C TRP A 121 15.29 7.44 6.02
N ALA A 122 15.30 8.09 7.18
CA ALA A 122 14.70 7.52 8.39
C ALA A 122 13.18 7.61 8.34
N GLY A 123 12.65 8.65 7.70
CA GLY A 123 11.27 9.05 7.79
C GLY A 123 10.95 9.69 9.14
N GLU A 124 9.86 10.45 9.15
CA GLU A 124 9.41 11.16 10.33
C GLU A 124 8.55 10.24 11.20
N LEU A 125 9.00 9.96 12.43
CA LEU A 125 8.21 9.26 13.43
C LEU A 125 7.64 10.27 14.44
N THR A 126 6.32 10.39 14.47
CA THR A 126 5.59 11.28 15.37
C THR A 126 4.72 10.48 16.33
N THR A 127 4.49 11.02 17.53
CA THR A 127 3.58 10.42 18.52
C THR A 127 2.36 11.32 18.68
N LEU A 128 1.19 10.81 18.31
CA LEU A 128 -0.09 11.48 18.45
C LEU A 128 -0.71 11.16 19.82
N PRO A 129 -1.20 12.17 20.55
CA PRO A 129 -1.93 11.94 21.79
C PRO A 129 -3.27 11.27 21.47
N ALA A 130 -3.39 9.99 21.79
CA ALA A 130 -4.61 9.19 21.64
C ALA A 130 -4.93 8.46 22.95
N LYS A 131 -6.18 7.99 23.08
CA LYS A 131 -6.66 7.19 24.22
C LYS A 131 -7.18 5.84 23.70
N PRO A 132 -6.93 4.71 24.40
CA PRO A 132 -6.27 4.60 25.71
C PRO A 132 -4.75 4.79 25.66
N GLU A 133 -4.12 4.57 24.51
CA GLU A 133 -2.67 4.65 24.31
C GLU A 133 -2.32 5.65 23.19
N PRO A 134 -1.16 6.32 23.24
CA PRO A 134 -0.66 7.14 22.14
C PRO A 134 -0.50 6.32 20.86
N ILE A 135 -0.75 6.94 19.71
CA ILE A 135 -0.53 6.33 18.39
C ILE A 135 0.75 6.90 17.81
N GLN A 136 1.68 6.04 17.43
CA GLN A 136 2.86 6.45 16.67
C GLN A 136 2.54 6.43 15.17
N GLN A 137 3.05 7.40 14.44
CA GLN A 137 2.82 7.53 13.01
C GLN A 137 4.15 7.77 12.29
N LEU A 138 4.52 6.85 11.42
CA LEU A 138 5.67 6.96 10.53
C LEU A 138 5.22 7.57 9.21
N SER A 139 5.89 8.62 8.75
CA SER A 139 5.64 9.27 7.46
C SER A 139 6.93 9.36 6.64
N VAL A 140 6.86 8.96 5.37
CA VAL A 140 7.97 9.00 4.41
C VAL A 140 7.49 9.73 3.17
N ARG A 141 8.12 10.85 2.84
CA ARG A 141 7.90 11.54 1.58
C ARG A 141 8.66 10.80 0.48
N ILE A 142 7.97 10.43 -0.59
CA ILE A 142 8.53 9.75 -1.76
C ILE A 142 8.36 10.68 -2.96
N ASP A 143 9.45 11.31 -3.36
CA ASP A 143 9.50 12.10 -4.58
C ASP A 143 9.56 11.18 -5.80
N VAL A 144 8.82 11.56 -6.84
CA VAL A 144 8.71 10.80 -8.08
C VAL A 144 9.27 11.64 -9.20
N GLU A 145 10.19 11.05 -9.95
CA GLU A 145 10.76 11.71 -11.11
C GLU A 145 9.65 12.14 -12.08
N ARG A 146 9.74 13.38 -12.56
CA ARG A 146 8.79 13.96 -13.50
C ARG A 146 8.51 13.04 -14.68
N PHE A 147 7.22 12.88 -14.96
CA PHE A 147 6.75 12.07 -16.08
C PHE A 147 6.97 12.79 -17.39
N THR A 148 7.66 12.12 -18.31
CA THR A 148 8.02 12.69 -19.62
C THR A 148 6.92 12.49 -20.64
N ALA A 149 6.11 11.43 -20.50
CA ALA A 149 5.02 11.16 -21.42
C ALA A 149 3.90 12.20 -21.33
N ASN A 150 3.63 12.76 -20.14
CA ASN A 150 2.50 13.65 -19.92
C ASN A 150 2.79 14.91 -19.10
N GLY A 151 4.02 15.09 -18.58
CA GLY A 151 4.43 16.29 -17.86
C GLY A 151 3.97 16.36 -16.39
N ALA A 152 3.31 15.31 -15.87
CA ALA A 152 2.94 15.24 -14.46
C ALA A 152 4.17 15.24 -13.56
N HIS A 153 4.09 15.98 -12.44
CA HIS A 153 5.14 16.08 -11.45
C HIS A 153 4.53 15.95 -10.06
N VAL A 154 4.79 14.81 -9.43
CA VAL A 154 4.05 14.35 -8.24
C VAL A 154 5.01 13.82 -7.18
N PHE A 155 4.52 13.78 -5.95
CA PHE A 155 5.15 13.06 -4.86
C PHE A 155 4.06 12.36 -4.05
N VAL A 156 4.44 11.33 -3.30
CA VAL A 156 3.54 10.55 -2.46
C VAL A 156 4.06 10.58 -1.04
N THR A 157 3.21 10.87 -0.07
CA THR A 157 3.54 10.65 1.34
C THR A 157 3.02 9.26 1.72
N ALA A 158 3.94 8.34 2.01
CA ALA A 158 3.64 7.02 2.53
C ALA A 158 3.59 7.08 4.06
N ARG A 159 2.49 6.63 4.65
CA ARG A 159 2.24 6.78 6.08
C ARG A 159 1.66 5.52 6.70
N MET A 160 2.13 5.20 7.90
CA MET A 160 1.67 4.06 8.69
C MET A 160 1.41 4.49 10.13
N SER A 161 0.40 3.89 10.76
CA SER A 161 0.03 4.15 12.15
C SER A 161 0.19 2.86 12.97
N SER A 162 0.67 2.97 14.21
CA SER A 162 0.94 1.82 15.07
C SER A 162 -0.30 1.01 15.44
N ASP A 163 -1.49 1.63 15.44
CA ASP A 163 -2.78 0.98 15.70
C ASP A 163 -3.37 0.27 14.48
N ARG A 164 -2.78 0.47 13.29
CA ARG A 164 -3.17 -0.17 12.03
C ARG A 164 -1.93 -0.67 11.28
N PRO A 165 -1.18 -1.63 11.85
CA PRO A 165 0.13 -2.02 11.32
C PRO A 165 0.07 -2.69 9.94
N HIS A 166 -1.12 -3.10 9.49
CA HIS A 166 -1.36 -3.74 8.20
C HIS A 166 -1.76 -2.77 7.08
N GLU A 167 -1.80 -1.47 7.35
CA GLU A 167 -2.22 -0.44 6.40
C GLU A 167 -1.07 0.50 6.04
N LEU A 168 -0.94 0.76 4.73
CA LEU A 168 -0.11 1.80 4.17
C LEU A 168 -1.01 2.87 3.56
N GLU A 169 -1.03 4.04 4.17
CA GLU A 169 -1.67 5.22 3.61
C GLU A 169 -0.75 5.85 2.55
N LEU A 170 -1.31 6.13 1.38
CA LEU A 170 -0.65 6.76 0.26
C LEU A 170 -1.38 8.08 -0.02
N ILE A 171 -0.82 9.17 0.46
CA ILE A 171 -1.32 10.52 0.24
C ILE A 171 -0.66 11.05 -1.03
N VAL A 172 -1.44 11.41 -2.04
CA VAL A 172 -0.91 11.79 -3.34
C VAL A 172 -0.95 13.30 -3.56
N HIS A 173 0.18 13.87 -3.99
CA HIS A 173 0.38 15.30 -4.14
C HIS A 173 0.90 15.64 -5.54
N HIS A 174 0.89 16.93 -5.88
CA HIS A 174 1.53 17.45 -7.07
C HIS A 174 2.40 18.65 -6.72
N HIS A 175 3.42 18.91 -7.54
CA HIS A 175 4.17 20.15 -7.50
C HIS A 175 3.45 21.23 -8.32
N ASP A 176 3.67 22.50 -7.97
CA ASP A 176 3.06 23.66 -8.65
C ASP A 176 3.35 23.70 -10.16
N ASP A 177 4.47 23.12 -10.59
CA ASP A 177 4.87 23.05 -11.99
C ASP A 177 4.36 21.80 -12.73
N SER A 178 3.54 20.96 -12.08
CA SER A 178 2.94 19.77 -12.69
C SER A 178 1.95 20.14 -13.80
N ALA A 179 1.91 19.32 -14.85
CA ALA A 179 0.76 19.33 -15.76
C ALA A 179 -0.55 19.08 -14.96
N PRO A 180 -1.68 19.73 -15.31
CA PRO A 180 -2.92 19.56 -14.57
C PRO A 180 -3.41 18.10 -14.58
N ILE A 181 -3.53 17.50 -13.40
CA ILE A 181 -3.90 16.09 -13.24
C ILE A 181 -5.44 15.95 -13.26
N GLU A 182 -5.92 14.95 -14.01
CA GLU A 182 -7.32 14.52 -14.04
C GLU A 182 -7.56 13.36 -13.06
N GLU A 183 -6.63 12.41 -13.00
CA GLU A 183 -6.65 11.23 -12.13
C GLU A 183 -5.21 10.86 -11.75
N LEU A 184 -4.99 10.43 -10.51
CA LEU A 184 -3.70 9.91 -10.05
C LEU A 184 -3.97 8.61 -9.30
N THR A 185 -3.72 7.50 -9.98
CA THR A 185 -3.94 6.18 -9.43
C THR A 185 -2.66 5.65 -8.80
N VAL A 186 -2.82 5.02 -7.63
CA VAL A 186 -1.81 4.13 -7.05
C VAL A 186 -2.27 2.69 -7.26
N THR A 187 -1.49 1.90 -8.00
CA THR A 187 -1.93 0.61 -8.54
C THR A 187 -1.14 -0.53 -7.91
N ALA A 188 -1.80 -1.47 -7.25
CA ALA A 188 -1.17 -2.71 -6.81
C ALA A 188 -1.02 -3.64 -8.03
N THR A 189 0.20 -3.87 -8.53
CA THR A 189 0.48 -4.38 -9.89
C THR A 189 1.09 -5.79 -9.97
N MET A 190 1.04 -6.56 -8.90
CA MET A 190 1.61 -7.92 -8.83
C MET A 190 0.67 -8.92 -8.14
N GLY A 191 -0.65 -8.72 -8.29
CA GLY A 191 -1.66 -9.59 -7.69
C GLY A 191 -1.55 -11.06 -8.12
N ASN A 192 -0.91 -11.35 -9.26
CA ASN A 192 -0.75 -12.72 -9.71
C ASN A 192 0.28 -13.52 -8.91
N TYR A 193 1.12 -12.86 -8.10
CA TYR A 193 2.14 -13.52 -7.29
C TYR A 193 1.50 -14.44 -6.24
N GLU A 194 0.57 -13.89 -5.46
CA GLU A 194 -0.29 -14.66 -4.54
C GLU A 194 -1.44 -15.37 -5.27
N ARG A 195 -1.63 -15.07 -6.55
CA ARG A 195 -2.75 -15.54 -7.38
C ARG A 195 -4.08 -15.07 -6.81
N LEU A 196 -4.24 -13.76 -6.68
CA LEU A 196 -5.52 -13.15 -6.32
C LEU A 196 -6.58 -13.52 -7.36
N ARG A 197 -7.66 -14.18 -6.92
CA ARG A 197 -8.74 -14.65 -7.81
C ARG A 197 -10.12 -14.17 -7.39
N ARG A 198 -10.29 -13.77 -6.14
CA ARG A 198 -11.59 -13.41 -5.58
C ARG A 198 -11.59 -11.92 -5.28
N LEU A 199 -12.42 -11.16 -5.99
CA LEU A 199 -12.68 -9.75 -5.69
C LEU A 199 -13.99 -9.65 -4.92
N TRP A 200 -13.91 -9.13 -3.70
CA TRP A 200 -15.01 -9.03 -2.76
C TRP A 200 -15.69 -7.67 -2.93
N LEU A 201 -16.93 -7.72 -3.42
CA LEU A 201 -17.82 -6.59 -3.61
C LEU A 201 -19.04 -6.74 -2.72
N ARG A 202 -19.86 -5.69 -2.69
CA ARG A 202 -21.15 -5.70 -2.01
C ARG A 202 -22.07 -6.76 -2.63
N ASP A 203 -22.51 -7.69 -1.80
CA ASP A 203 -23.40 -8.83 -2.14
C ASP A 203 -22.87 -9.80 -3.21
N ARG A 204 -21.64 -9.61 -3.69
CA ARG A 204 -21.09 -10.32 -4.85
C ARG A 204 -19.62 -10.65 -4.66
N LEU A 205 -19.25 -11.87 -5.03
CA LEU A 205 -17.87 -12.30 -5.24
C LEU A 205 -17.61 -12.42 -6.74
N VAL A 206 -16.54 -11.81 -7.24
CA VAL A 206 -16.09 -11.99 -8.63
C VAL A 206 -14.88 -12.92 -8.63
N ASP A 207 -14.98 -14.03 -9.35
CA ASP A 207 -13.89 -14.97 -9.57
C ASP A 207 -13.17 -14.67 -10.91
N SER A 208 -11.85 -14.48 -10.87
CA SER A 208 -11.03 -14.19 -12.05
C SER A 208 -11.11 -15.28 -13.12
N ARG A 209 -11.33 -16.55 -12.73
CA ARG A 209 -11.41 -17.69 -13.66
C ARG A 209 -12.69 -17.62 -14.49
N GLU A 210 -13.76 -17.09 -13.92
CA GLU A 210 -15.03 -16.85 -14.59
C GLU A 210 -14.97 -15.55 -15.40
N LEU A 211 -14.49 -14.47 -14.79
CA LEU A 211 -14.39 -13.16 -15.43
C LEU A 211 -13.52 -13.17 -16.70
N TYR A 212 -12.47 -13.99 -16.70
CA TYR A 212 -11.54 -14.15 -17.83
C TYR A 212 -11.68 -15.49 -18.55
N ALA A 213 -12.81 -16.18 -18.37
CA ALA A 213 -13.10 -17.41 -19.10
C ALA A 213 -12.94 -17.23 -20.62
N GLY A 214 -12.29 -18.20 -21.27
CA GLY A 214 -12.03 -18.19 -22.71
C GLY A 214 -10.86 -17.31 -23.18
N TYR A 215 -10.20 -16.54 -22.30
CA TYR A 215 -9.00 -15.81 -22.68
C TYR A 215 -7.80 -16.74 -22.87
N THR A 216 -7.16 -16.67 -24.03
CA THR A 216 -6.02 -17.54 -24.43
C THR A 216 -4.72 -16.77 -24.66
N GLY A 217 -4.74 -15.44 -24.57
CA GLY A 217 -3.56 -14.61 -24.77
C GLY A 217 -2.60 -14.60 -23.57
N ASP A 218 -1.47 -13.92 -23.77
CA ASP A 218 -0.37 -13.78 -22.79
C ASP A 218 -0.21 -12.34 -22.30
N GLY A 219 -1.09 -11.45 -22.75
CA GLY A 219 -1.13 -10.04 -22.34
C GLY A 219 -2.08 -9.79 -21.16
N PHE A 220 -2.29 -8.50 -20.89
CA PHE A 220 -3.35 -8.08 -19.99
C PHE A 220 -4.73 -8.30 -20.60
N ILE A 221 -5.69 -8.65 -19.76
CA ILE A 221 -7.11 -8.62 -20.10
C ILE A 221 -7.86 -7.70 -19.13
N ASP A 222 -8.40 -6.62 -19.67
CA ASP A 222 -9.26 -5.69 -18.95
C ASP A 222 -10.73 -6.04 -19.19
N ARG A 223 -11.56 -5.97 -18.13
CA ARG A 223 -13.01 -6.19 -18.23
C ARG A 223 -13.78 -5.01 -17.63
N GLU A 224 -14.57 -5.27 -16.59
CA GLU A 224 -15.53 -4.35 -15.99
C GLU A 224 -14.83 -3.27 -15.12
N ASN A 225 -15.51 -2.16 -14.88
CA ASN A 225 -15.22 -1.28 -13.74
C ASN A 225 -16.36 -1.50 -12.74
N TYR A 226 -16.05 -1.56 -11.46
CA TYR A 226 -17.06 -1.72 -10.41
C TYR A 226 -17.26 -0.37 -9.71
N PRO A 227 -18.40 0.30 -9.90
CA PRO A 227 -18.67 1.62 -9.33
C PRO A 227 -18.79 1.59 -7.80
N ARG A 228 -18.71 2.76 -7.17
CA ARG A 228 -18.78 2.94 -5.70
C ARG A 228 -19.96 2.23 -5.02
N ASP A 229 -21.12 2.15 -5.66
CA ASP A 229 -22.32 1.52 -5.09
C ASP A 229 -22.24 -0.02 -5.02
N GLU A 230 -21.34 -0.62 -5.81
CA GLU A 230 -20.96 -2.04 -5.73
C GLU A 230 -19.81 -2.29 -4.74
N MET A 231 -19.09 -1.26 -4.28
CA MET A 231 -18.02 -1.41 -3.29
C MET A 231 -18.58 -1.70 -1.89
N LEU A 232 -17.76 -2.35 -1.06
CA LEU A 232 -18.07 -2.56 0.35
C LEU A 232 -17.96 -1.22 1.11
N THR A 233 -18.63 -1.15 2.26
CA THR A 233 -18.53 -0.01 3.17
C THR A 233 -17.94 -0.48 4.48
N TYR A 234 -16.99 0.25 5.05
CA TYR A 234 -16.26 -0.14 6.25
C TYR A 234 -16.18 1.00 7.26
N GLY A 235 -16.19 0.66 8.56
CA GLY A 235 -16.14 1.64 9.64
C GLY A 235 -17.18 2.74 9.48
N ASP A 236 -16.73 4.00 9.53
CA ASP A 236 -17.55 5.21 9.49
C ASP A 236 -17.96 5.64 8.07
N GLY A 237 -17.99 4.71 7.10
CA GLY A 237 -18.46 4.97 5.74
C GLY A 237 -17.40 4.89 4.65
N ASP A 238 -16.20 4.44 4.99
CA ASP A 238 -15.10 4.25 4.05
C ASP A 238 -15.51 3.31 2.92
N ALA A 239 -15.03 3.57 1.71
CA ALA A 239 -15.16 2.64 0.61
C ALA A 239 -14.07 1.56 0.76
N LEU A 240 -14.45 0.29 0.64
CA LEU A 240 -13.55 -0.84 0.76
C LEU A 240 -13.74 -1.79 -0.42
N VAL A 241 -12.64 -2.37 -0.88
CA VAL A 241 -12.65 -3.53 -1.75
C VAL A 241 -11.51 -4.46 -1.34
N LEU A 242 -11.76 -5.77 -1.35
CA LEU A 242 -10.75 -6.77 -0.99
C LEU A 242 -10.50 -7.72 -2.17
N ALA A 243 -9.28 -8.21 -2.27
CA ALA A 243 -8.87 -9.26 -3.17
C ALA A 243 -8.16 -10.36 -2.39
N THR A 244 -8.54 -11.61 -2.63
CA THR A 244 -7.90 -12.78 -2.01
C THR A 244 -7.56 -13.84 -3.04
N THR A 245 -6.59 -14.69 -2.71
CA THR A 245 -6.48 -15.99 -3.38
C THR A 245 -7.71 -16.86 -3.08
N ASN A 246 -7.98 -17.84 -3.95
CA ASN A 246 -8.96 -18.90 -3.71
C ASN A 246 -8.31 -20.17 -3.12
N GLU A 247 -6.99 -20.18 -2.95
CA GLU A 247 -6.23 -21.30 -2.43
C GLU A 247 -6.21 -21.27 -0.89
N GLU A 248 -6.20 -22.45 -0.26
CA GLU A 248 -6.11 -22.54 1.20
C GLU A 248 -4.67 -22.33 1.68
N GLU A 249 -3.72 -22.98 1.01
CA GLU A 249 -2.29 -22.89 1.29
C GLU A 249 -1.53 -22.41 0.05
N PRO A 250 -1.53 -21.11 -0.29
CA PRO A 250 -0.90 -20.61 -1.51
C PRO A 250 0.61 -20.87 -1.57
N ALA A 251 1.31 -20.99 -0.43
CA ALA A 251 2.73 -21.33 -0.41
C ALA A 251 3.05 -22.78 -0.85
N SER A 252 2.05 -23.67 -0.84
CA SER A 252 2.20 -25.06 -1.26
C SER A 252 2.31 -25.22 -2.79
N VAL A 253 1.79 -24.25 -3.56
CA VAL A 253 1.72 -24.30 -5.03
C VAL A 253 3.05 -23.87 -5.64
N LYS A 254 3.75 -24.81 -6.28
CA LYS A 254 5.06 -24.56 -6.89
C LYS A 254 4.97 -24.15 -8.35
N VAL A 255 5.82 -23.21 -8.76
CA VAL A 255 5.97 -22.78 -10.16
C VAL A 255 7.27 -23.35 -10.71
N SER A 256 7.22 -24.56 -11.28
CA SER A 256 8.43 -25.30 -11.68
C SER A 256 9.26 -24.61 -12.75
N ALA A 257 8.62 -24.01 -13.76
CA ALA A 257 9.33 -23.34 -14.87
C ALA A 257 10.11 -22.10 -14.42
N LYS A 258 9.62 -21.41 -13.38
CA LYS A 258 10.20 -20.20 -12.82
C LYS A 258 10.06 -20.22 -11.29
N PRO A 259 10.97 -20.89 -10.57
CA PRO A 259 10.85 -21.08 -9.12
C PRO A 259 10.73 -19.78 -8.32
N TRP A 260 11.25 -18.67 -8.85
CA TRP A 260 11.13 -17.34 -8.22
C TRP A 260 9.70 -16.77 -8.22
N TRP A 261 8.80 -17.26 -9.08
CA TRP A 261 7.36 -16.96 -9.04
C TRP A 261 6.59 -17.82 -8.03
N THR A 262 7.25 -18.77 -7.36
CA THR A 262 6.63 -19.51 -6.27
C THR A 262 6.36 -18.55 -5.12
N TYR A 263 5.08 -18.38 -4.79
CA TYR A 263 4.65 -17.67 -3.59
C TYR A 263 5.13 -18.45 -2.36
N LYS A 264 5.72 -17.75 -1.39
CA LYS A 264 6.29 -18.37 -0.19
C LYS A 264 5.68 -17.90 1.12
N SER A 265 4.98 -16.77 1.09
CA SER A 265 4.45 -16.15 2.29
C SER A 265 3.17 -16.83 2.78
N ILE A 266 2.67 -16.35 3.91
CA ILE A 266 1.35 -16.71 4.44
C ILE A 266 0.24 -16.28 3.48
N LYS A 267 -0.96 -16.85 3.64
CA LYS A 267 -2.16 -16.38 2.93
C LYS A 267 -2.54 -14.99 3.44
N LEU A 268 -2.75 -14.06 2.51
CA LEU A 268 -3.04 -12.66 2.80
C LEU A 268 -4.32 -12.22 2.09
N THR A 269 -5.02 -11.29 2.73
CA THR A 269 -6.04 -10.46 2.12
C THR A 269 -5.41 -9.14 1.74
N GLN A 270 -5.53 -8.77 0.46
CA GLN A 270 -5.11 -7.46 -0.05
C GLN A 270 -6.35 -6.58 -0.18
N TYR A 271 -6.26 -5.31 0.18
CA TYR A 271 -7.40 -4.41 0.03
C TYR A 271 -7.01 -2.98 -0.30
N TRP A 272 -7.95 -2.26 -0.91
CA TRP A 272 -7.93 -0.82 -1.00
C TRP A 272 -9.06 -0.24 -0.16
N ARG A 273 -8.72 0.72 0.69
CA ARG A 273 -9.67 1.52 1.45
C ARG A 273 -9.52 3.00 1.08
N VAL A 274 -10.63 3.67 0.83
CA VAL A 274 -10.69 5.12 0.58
C VAL A 274 -11.50 5.74 1.72
N PRO A 275 -10.88 6.59 2.56
CA PRO A 275 -11.60 7.22 3.67
C PRO A 275 -12.82 7.98 3.18
N ALA A 276 -13.91 7.94 3.95
CA ALA A 276 -15.20 8.50 3.55
C ALA A 276 -15.11 9.95 3.02
N TRP A 277 -14.28 10.78 3.66
CA TRP A 277 -14.07 12.19 3.30
C TRP A 277 -13.20 12.41 2.04
N HIS A 278 -12.52 11.37 1.53
CA HIS A 278 -11.76 11.41 0.27
C HIS A 278 -12.51 10.81 -0.92
N ILE A 279 -13.68 10.20 -0.71
CA ILE A 279 -14.47 9.59 -1.78
C ILE A 279 -14.94 10.65 -2.77
N GLN A 280 -14.64 10.42 -4.06
CA GLN A 280 -15.18 11.21 -5.16
C GLN A 280 -16.35 10.51 -5.85
N PRO A 281 -17.24 11.24 -6.55
CA PRO A 281 -18.42 10.65 -7.19
C PRO A 281 -18.14 9.58 -8.24
N ASP A 282 -16.95 9.60 -8.84
CA ASP A 282 -16.49 8.64 -9.86
C ASP A 282 -15.55 7.57 -9.30
N LEU A 283 -15.55 7.36 -7.98
CA LEU A 283 -14.82 6.26 -7.36
C LEU A 283 -15.30 4.91 -7.89
N ARG A 284 -14.34 4.09 -8.30
CA ARG A 284 -14.56 2.75 -8.84
C ARG A 284 -13.37 1.85 -8.62
N VAL A 285 -13.61 0.54 -8.57
CA VAL A 285 -12.59 -0.49 -8.59
C VAL A 285 -12.28 -0.87 -10.02
N LYS A 286 -11.01 -1.13 -10.30
CA LYS A 286 -10.59 -1.80 -11.51
C LYS A 286 -9.69 -2.99 -11.16
N VAL A 287 -9.93 -4.08 -11.87
CA VAL A 287 -9.01 -5.20 -11.94
C VAL A 287 -8.74 -5.51 -13.41
N ASN A 288 -7.51 -5.91 -13.69
CA ASN A 288 -7.17 -6.62 -14.92
C ASN A 288 -6.63 -8.00 -14.58
N GLY A 289 -6.55 -8.86 -15.58
CA GLY A 289 -6.12 -10.24 -15.41
C GLY A 289 -4.95 -10.61 -16.29
N ARG A 290 -4.29 -11.69 -15.90
CA ARG A 290 -3.35 -12.43 -16.75
C ARG A 290 -3.61 -13.92 -16.62
N ARG A 291 -3.34 -14.66 -17.70
CA ARG A 291 -3.33 -16.14 -17.73
C ARG A 291 -1.94 -16.71 -17.45
N VAL A 292 -0.91 -15.92 -17.73
CA VAL A 292 0.50 -16.27 -17.59
C VAL A 292 1.21 -15.22 -16.75
N TYR A 293 2.30 -15.60 -16.09
CA TYR A 293 3.09 -14.65 -15.29
C TYR A 293 3.62 -13.47 -16.13
N TRP A 294 3.95 -12.38 -15.46
CA TRP A 294 4.47 -11.18 -16.13
C TRP A 294 5.72 -11.50 -16.96
N ASN A 295 5.77 -10.96 -18.18
CA ASN A 295 6.86 -11.14 -19.14
C ASN A 295 7.26 -12.63 -19.31
N SER A 296 6.27 -13.51 -19.40
CA SER A 296 6.44 -14.94 -19.65
C SER A 296 5.28 -15.51 -20.47
N THR A 297 5.40 -16.79 -20.83
CA THR A 297 4.34 -17.64 -21.37
C THR A 297 3.93 -18.74 -20.38
N ASP A 298 4.49 -18.70 -19.16
CA ASP A 298 4.26 -19.72 -18.13
C ASP A 298 2.88 -19.52 -17.50
N PRO A 299 2.00 -20.52 -17.57
CA PRO A 299 0.65 -20.39 -17.04
C PRO A 299 0.67 -20.19 -15.53
N ILE A 300 -0.24 -19.35 -15.05
CA ILE A 300 -0.49 -19.19 -13.62
C ILE A 300 -1.21 -20.46 -13.12
N PRO A 301 -0.64 -21.21 -12.16
CA PRO A 301 -1.24 -22.45 -11.68
C PRO A 301 -2.65 -22.22 -11.14
N GLY A 302 -3.64 -22.99 -11.59
CA GLY A 302 -5.05 -22.79 -11.20
C GLY A 302 -5.83 -21.82 -12.09
N GLY A 303 -5.21 -21.28 -13.14
CA GLY A 303 -5.86 -20.42 -14.13
C GLY A 303 -5.68 -18.92 -13.86
N PRO A 304 -6.34 -18.07 -14.66
CA PRO A 304 -6.15 -16.62 -14.62
C PRO A 304 -6.33 -16.03 -13.21
N SER A 305 -5.52 -15.03 -12.89
CA SER A 305 -5.59 -14.24 -11.66
C SER A 305 -5.54 -12.76 -12.00
N PHE A 306 -5.91 -11.93 -11.02
CA PHE A 306 -5.75 -10.48 -11.14
C PHE A 306 -4.26 -10.13 -11.14
N GLU A 307 -3.84 -9.23 -12.05
CA GLU A 307 -2.53 -8.59 -11.94
C GLU A 307 -2.68 -7.27 -11.19
N ASN A 308 -3.38 -6.33 -11.83
CA ASN A 308 -3.59 -5.01 -11.28
C ASN A 308 -4.87 -5.03 -10.47
N PHE A 309 -4.77 -4.52 -9.25
CA PHE A 309 -5.87 -4.28 -8.35
C PHE A 309 -5.76 -2.83 -7.86
N GLU A 310 -6.76 -2.03 -8.20
CA GLU A 310 -6.69 -0.58 -8.02
C GLU A 310 -8.08 0.01 -7.75
N VAL A 311 -8.07 1.15 -7.06
CA VAL A 311 -9.21 2.06 -6.98
C VAL A 311 -8.87 3.31 -7.78
N ARG A 312 -9.85 3.82 -8.51
CA ARG A 312 -9.68 4.99 -9.39
C ARG A 312 -10.75 6.02 -9.07
N GLN A 313 -10.35 7.28 -9.03
CA GLN A 313 -11.23 8.42 -8.91
C GLN A 313 -10.52 9.68 -9.43
N ARG A 314 -11.29 10.73 -9.76
CA ARG A 314 -10.72 12.03 -10.10
C ARG A 314 -9.70 12.49 -9.05
N TYR A 315 -8.65 13.15 -9.52
CA TYR A 315 -7.63 13.69 -8.64
C TYR A 315 -8.14 14.90 -7.86
N VAL A 316 -7.90 14.87 -6.55
CA VAL A 316 -7.95 16.01 -5.65
C VAL A 316 -6.62 16.03 -4.88
N PRO A 317 -5.98 17.19 -4.67
CA PRO A 317 -4.77 17.28 -3.86
C PRO A 317 -4.97 16.68 -2.47
N ASP A 318 -3.93 16.02 -1.96
CA ASP A 318 -3.89 15.40 -0.64
C ASP A 318 -4.92 14.27 -0.45
N GLN A 319 -5.44 13.70 -1.54
CA GLN A 319 -6.31 12.53 -1.45
C GLN A 319 -5.53 11.31 -0.94
N VAL A 320 -6.22 10.49 -0.15
CA VAL A 320 -5.64 9.33 0.51
C VAL A 320 -6.21 8.04 -0.07
N PHE A 321 -5.31 7.13 -0.43
CA PHE A 321 -5.61 5.74 -0.72
C PHE A 321 -4.89 4.85 0.27
N ILE A 322 -5.57 3.87 0.83
CA ILE A 322 -4.99 3.00 1.86
C ILE A 322 -4.90 1.60 1.29
N PHE A 323 -3.66 1.13 1.11
CA PHE A 323 -3.39 -0.24 0.73
C PHE A 323 -3.21 -1.09 1.99
N GLY A 324 -3.96 -2.19 2.08
CA GLY A 324 -3.90 -3.09 3.20
C GLY A 324 -3.38 -4.46 2.82
N LEU A 325 -2.57 -5.04 3.71
CA LEU A 325 -2.05 -6.39 3.60
C LEU A 325 -2.14 -7.09 4.96
N THR A 326 -3.05 -8.06 5.08
CA THR A 326 -3.39 -8.66 6.38
C THR A 326 -3.64 -10.16 6.28
N PRO A 327 -3.27 -10.96 7.30
CA PRO A 327 -3.68 -12.37 7.39
C PRO A 327 -5.18 -12.54 7.71
N THR A 328 -5.87 -11.47 8.10
CA THR A 328 -7.30 -11.50 8.43
C THR A 328 -8.13 -11.86 7.20
N SER A 329 -8.95 -12.90 7.31
CA SER A 329 -9.89 -13.26 6.24
C SER A 329 -10.96 -12.17 6.12
N PRO A 330 -11.57 -11.93 4.93
CA PRO A 330 -12.59 -10.90 4.77
C PRO A 330 -13.75 -10.99 5.77
N ARG A 331 -14.08 -12.18 6.27
CA ARG A 331 -15.17 -12.39 7.23
C ARG A 331 -14.80 -12.07 8.68
N ASP A 332 -13.50 -12.00 8.98
CA ASP A 332 -12.98 -11.83 10.33
C ASP A 332 -12.52 -10.39 10.60
N PHE A 333 -12.78 -9.46 9.67
CA PHE A 333 -12.52 -8.04 9.86
C PHE A 333 -13.33 -7.50 11.05
N VAL A 334 -12.71 -6.57 11.79
CA VAL A 334 -13.34 -5.87 12.92
C VAL A 334 -13.20 -4.36 12.69
N PRO A 335 -14.31 -3.61 12.55
CA PRO A 335 -15.70 -4.08 12.60
C PRO A 335 -16.06 -5.02 11.44
N ALA A 336 -17.08 -5.87 11.65
CA ALA A 336 -17.53 -6.80 10.61
C ALA A 336 -17.97 -6.03 9.35
N ILE A 337 -17.53 -6.50 8.18
CA ILE A 337 -17.88 -5.89 6.90
C ILE A 337 -19.34 -6.25 6.54
N PRO A 338 -20.25 -5.27 6.42
CA PRO A 338 -21.63 -5.53 6.04
C PRO A 338 -21.72 -5.96 4.57
N ARG A 339 -22.74 -6.78 4.26
CA ARG A 339 -23.10 -7.19 2.89
C ARG A 339 -21.94 -7.82 2.10
N LEU A 340 -21.07 -8.57 2.77
CA LEU A 340 -20.19 -9.50 2.07
C LEU A 340 -21.02 -10.56 1.33
N ALA A 341 -20.48 -11.03 0.20
CA ALA A 341 -21.00 -12.18 -0.54
C ALA A 341 -21.33 -13.37 0.38
N SER A 342 -22.31 -14.20 0.00
CA SER A 342 -22.66 -15.39 0.79
C SER A 342 -21.57 -16.46 0.72
N ARG A 343 -21.45 -17.30 1.75
CA ARG A 343 -20.49 -18.43 1.76
C ARG A 343 -20.68 -19.41 0.60
N THR A 344 -21.87 -19.45 0.01
CA THR A 344 -22.15 -20.28 -1.17
C THR A 344 -21.42 -19.78 -2.42
N GLN A 345 -21.11 -18.49 -2.52
CA GLN A 345 -20.34 -17.92 -3.63
C GLN A 345 -18.82 -18.19 -3.50
N GLU A 346 -18.34 -18.65 -2.34
CA GLU A 346 -16.92 -18.96 -2.11
C GLU A 346 -16.51 -20.38 -2.54
N ARG A 347 -17.47 -21.23 -2.92
CA ARG A 347 -17.21 -22.64 -3.22
C ARG A 347 -16.68 -22.85 -4.64
#